data_AF-A0A653CMY2-F1
#
_entry.id   AF-A0A653CMY2-F1
#
_cell.length_a   1.000
_cell.length_b   1.000
_cell.length_c   1.000
_cell.angle_alpha   90.00
_cell.angle_beta   90.00
_cell.angle_gamma   90.00
#
_symmetry.space_group_name_H-M   'P 1'
#
loop_
_entity.id
_entity.type
_entity.pdbx_description
1 polymer ?
#
loop_
_entity_poly.entity_id
_entity_poly.type
_entity_poly.pdbx_seq_one_letter_code
_entity_poly.pdbx_strand_id
1 'polypeptide(L)'
;MFGKKVLLFSFLVLAVVSQVHGNDAEKLLRKLKEVVDKALVQAQEKLDQSKALLQQHAASDVADGRAQMEGIKKGYVDQLDKIKADNKGKDISSCLGENEAKLNNLVADYGAQMDNCVNDKINEGTKYAQDALDRVKKIVSDVENIRQEIKDCGHGFKAVKCIAKLAARIQREITSLPTTIEADVVATAAKLAQLDPKLKDCANDKVNESRTQGQALLDAIKQCVANIH
;
A
#
# COMPACT_ATOMS: atom_id res chain seq x y z
N MET A 1 20.31 -4.48 -1.91
CA MET A 1 21.35 -4.06 -0.95
C MET A 1 20.72 -3.59 0.37
N PHE A 2 20.17 -4.50 1.18
CA PHE A 2 19.52 -4.18 2.48
C PHE A 2 20.16 -4.97 3.63
N GLY A 3 21.50 -4.99 3.72
CA GLY A 3 22.21 -6.00 4.52
C GLY A 3 23.14 -5.52 5.64
N LYS A 4 23.24 -4.21 5.97
CA LYS A 4 24.35 -3.76 6.85
C LYS A 4 24.05 -2.75 7.96
N LYS A 5 22.79 -2.36 8.21
CA LYS A 5 22.48 -1.36 9.26
C LYS A 5 21.89 -1.90 10.58
N VAL A 6 21.57 -3.20 10.67
CA VAL A 6 20.90 -3.77 11.86
C VAL A 6 21.87 -4.07 13.03
N LEU A 7 23.18 -4.04 12.82
CA LEU A 7 24.16 -4.55 13.80
C LEU A 7 24.70 -3.54 14.82
N LEU A 8 24.32 -2.26 14.78
CA LEU A 8 24.93 -1.24 15.63
C LEU A 8 24.16 -0.92 16.93
N PHE A 9 22.98 -1.48 17.16
CA PHE A 9 22.18 -1.17 18.35
C PHE A 9 22.42 -2.09 19.56
N SER A 10 23.11 -3.23 19.41
CA SER A 10 23.16 -4.27 20.46
C SER A 10 24.29 -4.13 21.50
N PHE A 11 25.25 -3.22 21.36
CA PHE A 11 26.46 -3.23 22.21
C PHE A 11 26.44 -2.32 23.46
N LEU A 12 25.34 -1.61 23.75
CA LEU A 12 25.33 -0.58 24.81
C LEU A 12 24.55 -0.93 26.10
N VAL A 13 24.19 -2.21 26.32
CA VAL A 13 23.13 -2.56 27.30
C VAL A 13 23.63 -3.12 28.65
N LEU A 14 24.91 -3.46 28.84
CA LEU A 14 25.30 -4.34 29.96
C LEU A 14 25.85 -3.70 31.26
N ALA A 15 25.78 -2.37 31.48
CA ALA A 15 26.46 -1.74 32.63
C ALA A 15 25.62 -0.89 33.60
N VAL A 16 24.28 -1.00 33.66
CA VAL A 16 23.45 -0.09 34.49
C VAL A 16 22.44 -0.84 35.37
N VAL A 17 22.89 -1.55 36.42
CA VAL A 17 21.97 -2.17 37.41
C VAL A 17 22.30 -1.81 38.87
N SER A 18 23.39 -1.12 39.16
CA SER A 18 23.77 -0.83 40.55
C SER A 18 23.49 0.64 40.91
N GLN A 19 22.44 0.87 41.69
CA GLN A 19 21.92 2.15 42.23
C GLN A 19 21.00 2.95 41.28
N VAL A 20 19.70 2.61 41.30
CA VAL A 20 18.63 3.42 40.67
C VAL A 20 17.99 4.30 41.76
N HIS A 21 18.30 5.59 41.75
CA HIS A 21 17.56 6.64 42.48
C HIS A 21 16.35 7.10 41.66
N GLY A 22 15.41 7.86 42.26
CA GLY A 22 14.25 8.41 41.53
C GLY A 22 14.60 9.15 40.23
N ASN A 23 15.74 9.86 40.21
CA ASN A 23 16.26 10.52 39.01
C ASN A 23 16.65 9.56 37.87
N ASP A 24 16.99 8.31 38.19
CA ASP A 24 17.41 7.32 37.18
C ASP A 24 16.20 6.78 36.41
N ALA A 25 15.04 6.63 37.05
CA ALA A 25 13.81 6.23 36.36
C ALA A 25 13.32 7.31 35.38
N GLU A 26 13.37 8.59 35.75
CA GLU A 26 13.02 9.69 34.84
C GLU A 26 14.01 9.82 33.68
N LYS A 27 15.30 9.63 33.94
CA LYS A 27 16.34 9.60 32.90
C LYS A 27 16.13 8.45 31.92
N LEU A 28 15.83 7.26 32.44
CA LEU A 28 15.49 6.10 31.63
C LEU A 28 14.21 6.34 30.82
N LEU A 29 13.18 6.93 31.42
CA LEU A 29 11.94 7.28 30.72
C LEU A 29 12.20 8.28 29.59
N ARG A 30 13.04 9.29 29.81
CA ARG A 30 13.44 10.24 28.75
C ARG A 30 14.14 9.53 27.60
N LYS A 31 15.08 8.64 27.92
CA LYS A 31 15.76 7.81 26.91
C LYS A 31 14.78 6.90 26.17
N LEU A 32 13.81 6.31 26.86
CA LEU A 32 12.75 5.51 26.25
C LEU A 32 11.95 6.33 25.23
N LYS A 33 11.50 7.53 25.62
CA LYS A 33 10.81 8.45 24.72
C LYS A 33 11.64 8.78 23.49
N GLU A 34 12.89 9.20 23.67
CA GLU A 34 13.79 9.54 22.57
C GLU A 34 13.97 8.38 21.57
N VAL A 35 14.14 7.15 22.08
CA VAL A 35 14.33 5.99 21.21
C VAL A 35 13.03 5.58 20.51
N VAL A 36 11.88 5.66 21.20
CA VAL A 36 10.56 5.38 20.61
C VAL A 36 10.21 6.44 19.56
N ASP A 37 10.43 7.73 19.82
CA ASP A 37 10.19 8.83 18.87
C ASP A 37 11.04 8.67 17.61
N LYS A 38 12.32 8.31 17.78
CA LYS A 38 13.20 8.01 16.65
C LYS A 38 12.71 6.81 15.84
N ALA A 39 12.30 5.73 16.50
CA ALA A 39 11.76 4.55 15.83
C ALA A 39 10.46 4.88 15.08
N LEU A 40 9.64 5.77 15.64
CA LEU A 40 8.42 6.30 15.03
C LEU A 40 8.66 7.08 13.75
N VAL A 41 9.62 8.01 13.76
CA VAL A 41 10.00 8.77 12.57
C VAL A 41 10.46 7.81 11.47
N GLN A 42 11.31 6.84 11.82
CA GLN A 42 11.79 5.83 10.87
C GLN A 42 10.66 4.92 10.35
N ALA A 43 9.69 4.58 11.21
CA ALA A 43 8.50 3.84 10.84
C ALA A 43 7.67 4.59 9.81
N GLN A 44 7.40 5.88 10.07
CA GLN A 44 6.66 6.77 9.18
C GLN A 44 7.36 6.88 7.82
N GLU A 45 8.65 7.22 7.80
CA GLU A 45 9.44 7.34 6.57
C GLU A 45 9.38 6.07 5.71
N LYS A 46 9.50 4.90 6.33
CA LYS A 46 9.51 3.61 5.63
C LYS A 46 8.14 3.21 5.10
N LEU A 47 7.07 3.49 5.85
CA LEU A 47 5.70 3.26 5.39
C LEU A 47 5.33 4.23 4.26
N ASP A 48 5.72 5.50 4.36
CA ASP A 48 5.52 6.50 3.31
C ASP A 48 6.28 6.12 2.03
N GLN A 49 7.53 5.68 2.15
CA GLN A 49 8.30 5.17 1.02
C GLN A 49 7.61 3.98 0.34
N SER A 50 7.10 3.04 1.15
CA SER A 50 6.42 1.84 0.65
C SER A 50 5.10 2.19 -0.05
N LYS A 51 4.35 3.17 0.49
CA LYS A 51 3.14 3.71 -0.13
C LYS A 51 3.44 4.43 -1.45
N ALA A 52 4.50 5.24 -1.48
CA ALA A 52 4.91 5.94 -2.69
C ALA A 52 5.30 4.97 -3.82
N LEU A 53 6.02 3.89 -3.48
CA LEU A 53 6.33 2.82 -4.44
C LEU A 53 5.07 2.15 -4.98
N LEU A 54 4.12 1.80 -4.11
CA LEU A 54 2.84 1.23 -4.53
C LEU A 54 2.07 2.17 -5.48
N GLN A 55 2.02 3.47 -5.17
CA GLN A 55 1.38 4.49 -6.02
C GLN A 55 2.10 4.65 -7.37
N GLN A 56 3.42 4.57 -7.37
CA GLN A 56 4.22 4.62 -8.60
C GLN A 56 3.94 3.40 -9.48
N HIS A 57 3.94 2.19 -8.91
CA HIS A 57 3.61 0.97 -9.65
C HIS A 57 2.19 1.01 -10.20
N ALA A 58 1.23 1.42 -9.38
CA ALA A 58 -0.15 1.61 -9.82
C ALA A 58 -0.28 2.57 -11.01
N ALA A 59 0.40 3.73 -10.95
CA ALA A 59 0.39 4.69 -12.06
C ALA A 59 1.01 4.11 -13.34
N SER A 60 2.10 3.34 -13.20
CA SER A 60 2.73 2.65 -14.32
C SER A 60 1.80 1.61 -14.95
N ASP A 61 1.20 0.74 -14.12
CA ASP A 61 0.31 -0.34 -14.58
C ASP A 61 -0.96 0.23 -15.25
N VAL A 62 -1.53 1.32 -14.74
CA VAL A 62 -2.66 2.02 -15.37
C VAL A 62 -2.25 2.62 -16.72
N ALA A 63 -1.09 3.27 -16.79
CA ALA A 63 -0.60 3.85 -18.05
C ALA A 63 -0.37 2.78 -19.12
N ASP A 64 0.28 1.67 -18.73
CA ASP A 64 0.54 0.54 -19.61
C ASP A 64 -0.77 -0.15 -20.04
N GLY A 65 -1.71 -0.33 -19.12
CA GLY A 65 -3.05 -0.87 -19.40
C GLY A 65 -3.81 0.00 -20.40
N ARG A 66 -3.84 1.32 -20.21
CA ARG A 66 -4.48 2.26 -21.15
C ARG A 66 -3.82 2.22 -22.52
N ALA A 67 -2.49 2.23 -22.59
CA ALA A 67 -1.77 2.15 -23.85
C ALA A 67 -2.11 0.87 -24.63
N GLN A 68 -2.22 -0.27 -23.94
CA GLN A 68 -2.66 -1.53 -24.56
C GLN A 68 -4.11 -1.47 -25.04
N MET A 69 -5.03 -0.91 -24.24
CA MET A 69 -6.43 -0.74 -24.64
C MET A 69 -6.58 0.16 -25.87
N GLU A 70 -5.82 1.25 -25.95
CA GLU A 70 -5.81 2.13 -27.12
C GLU A 70 -5.26 1.44 -28.37
N GLY A 71 -4.20 0.64 -28.22
CA GLY A 71 -3.69 -0.20 -29.30
C GLY A 71 -4.73 -1.21 -29.81
N ILE A 72 -5.46 -1.85 -28.90
CA ILE A 72 -6.57 -2.77 -29.22
C ILE A 72 -7.68 -2.02 -29.97
N LYS A 73 -8.13 -0.87 -29.43
CA LYS A 73 -9.17 -0.05 -30.05
C LYS A 73 -8.80 0.37 -31.48
N LYS A 74 -7.56 0.84 -31.69
CA LYS A 74 -7.07 1.18 -33.03
C LYS A 74 -7.19 -0.01 -33.99
N GLY A 75 -6.77 -1.20 -33.55
CA GLY A 75 -6.89 -2.42 -34.36
C GLY A 75 -8.34 -2.79 -34.70
N TYR A 76 -9.31 -2.47 -33.84
CA TYR A 76 -10.73 -2.65 -34.16
C TYR A 76 -11.28 -1.59 -35.09
N VAL A 77 -10.89 -0.32 -34.92
CA VAL A 77 -11.28 0.76 -35.83
C VAL A 77 -10.77 0.47 -37.24
N ASP A 78 -9.50 0.06 -37.39
CA ASP A 78 -8.93 -0.29 -38.69
C ASP A 78 -9.70 -1.44 -39.37
N GLN A 79 -10.12 -2.45 -38.60
CA GLN A 79 -10.95 -3.54 -39.11
C GLN A 79 -12.36 -3.09 -39.49
N LEU A 80 -12.96 -2.19 -38.72
CA LEU A 80 -14.28 -1.64 -39.00
C LEU A 80 -14.27 -0.79 -40.28
N ASP A 81 -13.25 0.04 -40.47
CA ASP A 81 -13.06 0.84 -41.67
C ASP A 81 -12.88 -0.04 -42.90
N LYS A 82 -12.14 -1.15 -42.76
CA LYS A 82 -12.04 -2.16 -43.82
C LYS A 82 -13.40 -2.78 -44.17
N ILE A 83 -14.20 -3.17 -43.17
CA ILE A 83 -15.57 -3.71 -43.41
C ILE A 83 -16.43 -2.69 -44.17
N LYS A 84 -16.39 -1.41 -43.78
CA LYS A 84 -17.11 -0.32 -44.45
C LYS A 84 -16.64 -0.13 -45.89
N ALA A 85 -15.34 -0.19 -46.14
CA ALA A 85 -14.76 -0.03 -47.48
C ALA A 85 -15.12 -1.20 -48.40
N ASP A 86 -15.04 -2.44 -47.91
CA ASP A 86 -15.33 -3.66 -48.67
C ASP A 86 -16.82 -3.79 -49.02
N ASN A 87 -17.70 -3.07 -48.31
CA ASN A 87 -19.15 -3.07 -48.50
C ASN A 87 -19.68 -1.72 -49.04
N LYS A 88 -18.83 -0.94 -49.73
CA LYS A 88 -19.27 0.28 -50.41
C LYS A 88 -20.43 -0.01 -51.36
N GLY A 89 -21.51 0.77 -51.22
CA GLY A 89 -22.74 0.62 -52.00
C GLY A 89 -23.77 -0.32 -51.39
N LYS A 90 -23.45 -1.02 -50.29
CA LYS A 90 -24.43 -1.74 -49.46
C LYS A 90 -24.81 -0.92 -48.23
N ASP A 91 -26.08 -0.95 -47.85
CA ASP A 91 -26.53 -0.37 -46.58
C ASP A 91 -26.22 -1.35 -45.44
N ILE A 92 -25.10 -1.12 -44.75
CA ILE A 92 -24.69 -1.89 -43.56
C ILE A 92 -24.99 -1.15 -42.25
N SER A 93 -25.75 -0.05 -42.29
CA SER A 93 -26.00 0.81 -41.11
C SER A 93 -26.64 0.06 -39.95
N SER A 94 -27.54 -0.88 -40.26
CA SER A 94 -28.21 -1.76 -39.29
C SER A 94 -27.24 -2.73 -38.58
N CYS A 95 -26.15 -3.12 -39.23
CA CYS A 95 -25.11 -3.96 -38.63
C CYS A 95 -24.13 -3.17 -37.77
N LEU A 96 -23.86 -1.91 -38.15
CA LEU A 96 -22.93 -1.04 -37.43
C LEU A 96 -23.55 -0.48 -36.15
N GLY A 97 -24.73 0.14 -36.26
CA GLY A 97 -25.55 0.73 -35.20
C GLY A 97 -24.89 0.84 -33.82
N GLU A 98 -25.44 0.10 -32.85
CA GLU A 98 -24.95 0.12 -31.47
C GLU A 98 -23.58 -0.54 -31.30
N ASN A 99 -23.21 -1.49 -32.17
CA ASN A 99 -21.97 -2.25 -32.02
C ASN A 99 -20.74 -1.35 -32.24
N GLU A 100 -20.79 -0.47 -33.23
CA GLU A 100 -19.76 0.54 -33.47
C GLU A 100 -19.66 1.52 -32.30
N ALA A 101 -20.78 1.98 -31.76
CA ALA A 101 -20.78 2.87 -30.59
C ALA A 101 -20.16 2.19 -29.36
N LYS A 102 -20.53 0.93 -29.07
CA LYS A 102 -19.96 0.13 -27.97
C LYS A 102 -18.46 -0.06 -28.16
N LEU A 103 -18.02 -0.35 -29.39
CA LEU A 103 -16.60 -0.56 -29.72
C LEU A 103 -15.78 0.73 -29.54
N ASN A 104 -16.35 1.89 -29.86
CA ASN A 104 -15.70 3.19 -29.67
C ASN A 104 -15.55 3.60 -28.20
N ASN A 105 -16.51 3.23 -27.35
CA ASN A 105 -16.53 3.54 -25.91
C ASN A 105 -15.77 2.53 -25.03
N LEU A 106 -15.37 1.42 -25.62
CA LEU A 106 -14.83 0.27 -24.91
C LEU A 106 -13.61 0.61 -24.01
N VAL A 107 -12.70 1.46 -24.50
CA VAL A 107 -11.53 1.90 -23.72
C VAL A 107 -11.94 2.78 -22.54
N ALA A 108 -12.95 3.62 -22.69
CA ALA A 108 -13.43 4.46 -21.60
C ALA A 108 -14.07 3.60 -20.50
N ASP A 109 -14.90 2.63 -20.88
CA ASP A 109 -15.62 1.76 -19.94
C ASP A 109 -14.67 0.86 -19.15
N TYR A 110 -13.76 0.16 -19.85
CA TYR A 110 -12.79 -0.72 -19.18
C TYR A 110 -11.66 0.05 -18.50
N GLY A 111 -11.30 1.23 -19.01
CA GLY A 111 -10.34 2.13 -18.36
C GLY A 111 -10.85 2.62 -17.01
N ALA A 112 -12.11 3.04 -16.91
CA ALA A 112 -12.72 3.44 -15.64
C ALA A 112 -12.78 2.29 -14.62
N GLN A 113 -13.10 1.07 -15.08
CA GLN A 113 -13.10 -0.11 -14.22
C GLN A 113 -11.70 -0.48 -13.72
N MET A 114 -10.69 -0.33 -14.58
CA MET A 114 -9.29 -0.53 -14.21
C MET A 114 -8.85 0.47 -13.13
N ASP A 115 -9.16 1.76 -13.34
CA ASP A 115 -8.85 2.81 -12.36
C ASP A 115 -9.51 2.51 -11.00
N ASN A 116 -10.77 2.07 -10.99
CA ASN A 116 -11.47 1.69 -9.76
C ASN A 116 -10.77 0.52 -9.05
N CYS A 117 -10.45 -0.56 -9.77
CA CYS A 117 -9.75 -1.72 -9.21
C CYS A 117 -8.40 -1.33 -8.59
N VAL A 118 -7.62 -0.51 -9.30
CA VAL A 118 -6.32 -0.01 -8.84
C VAL A 118 -6.46 0.88 -7.60
N ASN A 119 -7.43 1.81 -7.61
CA ASN A 119 -7.69 2.69 -6.48
C ASN A 119 -8.10 1.91 -5.22
N ASP A 120 -8.88 0.84 -5.36
CA ASP A 120 -9.24 -0.03 -4.24
C ASP A 120 -8.01 -0.67 -3.60
N LYS A 121 -7.02 -1.10 -4.40
CA LYS A 121 -5.75 -1.64 -3.88
C LYS A 121 -4.90 -0.58 -3.21
N ILE A 122 -4.84 0.63 -3.75
CA ILE A 122 -4.14 1.77 -3.10
C ILE A 122 -4.79 2.10 -1.75
N ASN A 123 -6.12 2.07 -1.67
CA ASN A 123 -6.87 2.31 -0.43
C ASN A 123 -6.61 1.21 0.60
N GLU A 124 -6.59 -0.06 0.17
CA GLU A 124 -6.20 -1.20 1.00
C GLU A 124 -4.78 -0.99 1.58
N GLY A 125 -3.82 -0.60 0.74
CA GLY A 125 -2.45 -0.30 1.19
C GLY A 125 -2.38 0.89 2.16
N THR A 126 -3.11 1.96 1.88
CA THR A 126 -3.18 3.12 2.78
C THR A 126 -3.71 2.73 4.16
N LYS A 127 -4.71 1.85 4.21
CA LYS A 127 -5.23 1.31 5.47
C LYS A 127 -4.19 0.49 6.22
N TYR A 128 -3.43 -0.37 5.55
CA TYR A 128 -2.36 -1.13 6.20
C TYR A 128 -1.30 -0.22 6.85
N ALA A 129 -0.88 0.84 6.16
CA ALA A 129 0.07 1.81 6.70
C ALA A 129 -0.53 2.57 7.91
N GLN A 130 -1.78 3.02 7.80
CA GLN A 130 -2.48 3.72 8.88
C GLN A 130 -2.61 2.83 10.13
N ASP A 131 -3.06 1.58 9.96
CA ASP A 131 -3.22 0.62 11.06
C ASP A 131 -1.87 0.36 11.76
N ALA A 132 -0.77 0.32 11.01
CA ALA A 132 0.57 0.19 11.58
C ALA A 132 0.97 1.41 12.41
N LEU A 133 0.77 2.62 11.87
CA LEU A 133 1.06 3.86 12.60
C LEU A 133 0.24 3.99 13.87
N ASP A 134 -1.03 3.61 13.85
CA ASP A 134 -1.89 3.70 15.02
C ASP A 134 -1.49 2.70 16.12
N ARG A 135 -1.01 1.49 15.74
CA ARG A 135 -0.35 0.58 16.69
C ARG A 135 0.90 1.20 17.32
N VAL A 136 1.72 1.90 16.53
CA VAL A 136 2.93 2.54 17.08
C VAL A 136 2.58 3.75 17.96
N LYS A 137 1.57 4.56 17.61
CA LYS A 137 1.10 5.65 18.48
C LYS A 137 0.59 5.15 19.83
N LYS A 138 -0.03 3.97 19.87
CA LYS A 138 -0.42 3.34 21.13
C LYS A 138 0.79 3.09 22.04
N ILE A 139 1.93 2.69 21.48
CA ILE A 139 3.19 2.53 22.23
C ILE A 139 3.61 3.86 22.87
N VAL A 140 3.49 4.99 22.19
CA VAL A 140 3.76 6.32 22.79
C VAL A 140 2.85 6.59 23.98
N SER A 141 1.55 6.31 23.83
CA SER A 141 0.60 6.46 24.93
C SER A 141 0.97 5.60 26.13
N ASP A 142 1.42 4.36 25.88
CA ASP A 142 1.88 3.45 26.95
C ASP A 142 3.14 3.99 27.64
N VAL A 143 4.07 4.61 26.90
CA VAL A 143 5.25 5.28 27.46
C VAL A 143 4.86 6.49 28.32
N GLU A 144 3.85 7.28 27.91
CA GLU A 144 3.33 8.37 28.76
C GLU A 144 2.66 7.86 30.03
N ASN A 145 1.98 6.70 29.99
CA ASN A 145 1.39 6.09 31.18
C ASN A 145 2.45 5.71 32.21
N ILE A 146 3.64 5.27 31.79
CA ILE A 146 4.76 4.98 32.71
C ILE A 146 5.16 6.23 33.51
N ARG A 147 5.06 7.42 32.92
CA ARG A 147 5.31 8.68 33.64
C ARG A 147 4.36 8.85 34.82
N GLN A 148 3.08 8.50 34.63
CA GLN A 148 2.08 8.56 35.68
C GLN A 148 2.35 7.48 36.74
N GLU A 149 2.70 6.25 36.33
CA GLU A 149 3.10 5.18 37.25
C GLU A 149 4.28 5.59 38.15
N ILE A 150 5.27 6.32 37.61
CA ILE A 150 6.39 6.86 38.41
C ILE A 150 5.89 7.85 39.49
N LYS A 151 4.95 8.73 39.15
CA LYS A 151 4.36 9.68 40.12
C LYS A 151 3.57 8.94 41.20
N ASP A 152 2.82 7.91 40.81
CA ASP A 152 1.95 7.15 41.69
C ASP A 152 2.75 6.29 42.70
N CYS A 153 4.04 6.03 42.45
CA CYS A 153 4.92 5.36 43.42
C CYS A 153 5.13 6.17 44.73
N GLY A 154 4.86 7.48 44.74
CA GLY A 154 4.95 8.33 45.94
C GLY A 154 6.37 8.48 46.51
N HIS A 155 6.48 8.64 47.84
CA HIS A 155 7.74 8.86 48.56
C HIS A 155 7.98 7.83 49.68
N GLY A 156 9.25 7.68 50.11
CA GLY A 156 9.66 6.80 51.21
C GLY A 156 10.20 5.43 50.76
N PHE A 157 10.49 4.53 51.71
CA PHE A 157 11.16 3.25 51.43
C PHE A 157 10.37 2.32 50.48
N LYS A 158 9.03 2.38 50.51
CA LYS A 158 8.15 1.65 49.57
C LYS A 158 8.26 2.19 48.13
N ALA A 159 8.52 3.49 47.96
CA ALA A 159 8.70 4.11 46.65
C ALA A 159 9.97 3.61 45.96
N VAL A 160 11.05 3.31 46.70
CA VAL A 160 12.30 2.78 46.14
C VAL A 160 12.07 1.47 45.39
N LYS A 161 11.33 0.53 46.00
CA LYS A 161 11.01 -0.76 45.36
C LYS A 161 10.10 -0.60 44.14
N CYS A 162 9.15 0.34 44.20
CA CYS A 162 8.25 0.68 43.09
C CYS A 162 9.04 1.24 41.90
N ILE A 163 9.85 2.27 42.15
CA ILE A 163 10.69 2.95 41.15
C ILE A 163 11.70 1.97 40.52
N ALA A 164 12.35 1.11 41.31
CA ALA A 164 13.29 0.12 40.77
C ALA A 164 12.61 -0.87 39.81
N LYS A 165 11.38 -1.30 40.10
CA LYS A 165 10.60 -2.18 39.22
C LYS A 165 10.23 -1.46 37.91
N LEU A 166 9.84 -0.20 37.98
CA LEU A 166 9.57 0.63 36.80
C LEU A 166 10.83 0.86 35.96
N ALA A 167 11.96 1.19 36.59
CA ALA A 167 13.23 1.37 35.89
C ALA A 167 13.66 0.09 35.14
N ALA A 168 13.51 -1.09 35.75
CA ALA A 168 13.77 -2.37 35.08
C ALA A 168 12.81 -2.64 33.90
N ARG A 169 11.54 -2.22 34.01
CA ARG A 169 10.58 -2.27 32.90
C ARG A 169 11.01 -1.34 31.76
N ILE A 170 11.28 -0.06 32.07
CA ILE A 170 11.72 0.96 31.11
C ILE A 170 13.00 0.49 30.40
N GLN A 171 13.99 -0.03 31.13
CA GLN A 171 15.24 -0.51 30.56
C GLN A 171 15.02 -1.65 29.54
N ARG A 172 14.08 -2.57 29.81
CA ARG A 172 13.69 -3.59 28.83
C ARG A 172 13.02 -2.95 27.63
N GLU A 173 12.07 -2.05 27.85
CA GLU A 173 11.31 -1.38 26.79
C GLU A 173 12.17 -0.50 25.88
N ILE A 174 13.25 0.12 26.40
CA ILE A 174 14.25 0.87 25.60
C ILE A 174 14.82 -0.01 24.48
N THR A 175 14.96 -1.31 24.74
CA THR A 175 15.53 -2.26 23.79
C THR A 175 14.46 -2.96 22.96
N SER A 176 13.34 -3.34 23.57
CA SER A 176 12.33 -4.18 22.90
C SER A 176 11.39 -3.38 22.02
N LEU A 177 10.92 -2.20 22.46
CA LEU A 177 9.92 -1.42 21.70
C LEU A 177 10.42 -1.01 20.31
N PRO A 178 11.66 -0.52 20.11
CA PRO A 178 12.12 -0.15 18.78
C PRO A 178 12.15 -1.34 17.82
N THR A 179 12.58 -2.51 18.31
CA THR A 179 12.57 -3.75 17.53
C THR A 179 11.16 -4.21 17.19
N THR A 180 10.20 -4.08 18.13
CA THR A 180 8.79 -4.37 17.87
C THR A 180 8.21 -3.43 16.81
N ILE A 181 8.49 -2.13 16.91
CA ILE A 181 8.07 -1.13 15.91
C ILE A 181 8.64 -1.47 14.54
N GLU A 182 9.94 -1.77 14.46
CA GLU A 182 10.60 -2.13 13.20
C GLU A 182 10.00 -3.39 12.59
N ALA A 183 9.74 -4.43 13.40
CA ALA A 183 9.14 -5.68 12.94
C ALA A 183 7.73 -5.45 12.38
N ASP A 184 6.90 -4.65 13.05
CA ASP A 184 5.55 -4.29 12.60
C ASP A 184 5.58 -3.51 11.28
N VAL A 185 6.51 -2.57 11.13
CA VAL A 185 6.70 -1.80 9.90
C VAL A 185 7.19 -2.70 8.76
N VAL A 186 8.13 -3.61 9.02
CA VAL A 186 8.60 -4.59 8.03
C VAL A 186 7.47 -5.50 7.57
N ALA A 187 6.68 -6.02 8.50
CA ALA A 187 5.53 -6.86 8.17
C ALA A 187 4.48 -6.09 7.36
N THR A 188 4.25 -4.82 7.67
CA THR A 188 3.31 -3.96 6.94
C THR A 188 3.83 -3.62 5.54
N ALA A 189 5.12 -3.30 5.39
CA ALA A 189 5.76 -3.09 4.10
C ALA A 189 5.69 -4.35 3.22
N ALA A 190 5.82 -5.54 3.81
CA ALA A 190 5.62 -6.80 3.09
C ALA A 190 4.17 -6.97 2.59
N LYS A 191 3.17 -6.59 3.39
CA LYS A 191 1.76 -6.58 2.95
C LYS A 191 1.52 -5.60 1.82
N LEU A 192 2.15 -4.42 1.86
CA LEU A 192 2.09 -3.44 0.77
C LEU A 192 2.68 -4.01 -0.53
N ALA A 193 3.86 -4.65 -0.45
CA ALA A 193 4.49 -5.28 -1.61
C ALA A 193 3.65 -6.43 -2.22
N GLN A 194 2.80 -7.10 -1.42
CA GLN A 194 1.87 -8.11 -1.93
C GLN A 194 0.71 -7.51 -2.75
N LEU A 195 0.53 -6.18 -2.74
CA LEU A 195 -0.47 -5.51 -3.58
C LEU A 195 0.04 -5.25 -5.00
N ASP A 196 1.36 -5.19 -5.22
CA ASP A 196 1.96 -4.98 -6.54
C ASP A 196 1.44 -5.98 -7.61
N PRO A 197 1.47 -7.31 -7.40
CA PRO A 197 0.92 -8.24 -8.38
C PRO A 197 -0.58 -8.03 -8.60
N LYS A 198 -1.33 -7.63 -7.55
CA LYS A 198 -2.78 -7.38 -7.66
C LYS A 198 -3.10 -6.12 -8.47
N LEU A 199 -2.24 -5.10 -8.41
CA LEU A 199 -2.34 -3.90 -9.26
C LEU A 199 -2.18 -4.28 -10.73
N LYS A 200 -1.15 -5.09 -11.01
CA LYS A 200 -0.90 -5.60 -12.35
C LYS A 200 -2.04 -6.49 -12.86
N ASP A 201 -2.62 -7.32 -12.02
CA ASP A 201 -3.77 -8.15 -12.35
C ASP A 201 -4.99 -7.26 -12.69
N CYS A 202 -5.29 -6.23 -11.88
CA CYS A 202 -6.35 -5.26 -12.17
C CYS A 202 -6.21 -4.66 -13.60
N ALA A 203 -4.99 -4.30 -14.01
CA ALA A 203 -4.75 -3.75 -15.33
C ALA A 203 -4.90 -4.81 -16.43
N ASN A 204 -4.23 -5.95 -16.28
CA ASN A 204 -4.22 -7.01 -17.29
C ASN A 204 -5.62 -7.61 -17.52
N ASP A 205 -6.37 -7.85 -16.45
CA ASP A 205 -7.72 -8.41 -16.53
C ASP A 205 -8.63 -7.48 -17.36
N LYS A 206 -8.57 -6.17 -17.11
CA LYS A 206 -9.39 -5.22 -17.86
C LYS A 206 -8.95 -5.04 -19.30
N VAL A 207 -7.65 -5.10 -19.59
CA VAL A 207 -7.14 -5.15 -20.97
C VAL A 207 -7.67 -6.41 -21.69
N ASN A 208 -7.67 -7.56 -21.02
CA ASN A 208 -8.12 -8.83 -21.60
C ASN A 208 -9.63 -8.89 -21.80
N GLU A 209 -10.41 -8.40 -20.85
CA GLU A 209 -11.87 -8.25 -20.99
C GLU A 209 -12.20 -7.30 -22.14
N SER A 210 -11.50 -6.17 -22.22
CA SER A 210 -11.62 -5.20 -23.32
C SER A 210 -11.38 -5.86 -24.69
N ARG A 211 -10.29 -6.62 -24.82
CA ARG A 211 -9.99 -7.40 -26.04
C ARG A 211 -11.08 -8.42 -26.35
N THR A 212 -11.52 -9.18 -25.36
CA THR A 212 -12.55 -10.22 -25.58
C THR A 212 -13.86 -9.60 -26.06
N GLN A 213 -14.32 -8.54 -25.41
CA GLN A 213 -15.56 -7.87 -25.74
C GLN A 213 -15.51 -7.15 -27.09
N GLY A 214 -14.39 -6.47 -27.39
CA GLY A 214 -14.22 -5.77 -28.66
C GLY A 214 -14.17 -6.74 -29.85
N GLN A 215 -13.51 -7.88 -29.68
CA GLN A 215 -13.50 -8.93 -30.70
C GLN A 215 -14.91 -9.49 -30.95
N ALA A 216 -15.66 -9.77 -29.88
CA ALA A 216 -17.04 -10.26 -30.00
C ALA A 216 -17.96 -9.28 -30.74
N LEU A 217 -17.84 -7.97 -30.46
CA LEU A 217 -18.58 -6.92 -31.18
C LEU A 217 -18.22 -6.90 -32.67
N LEU A 218 -16.93 -6.99 -32.99
CA LEU A 218 -16.47 -6.98 -34.36
C LEU A 218 -16.94 -8.21 -35.14
N ASP A 219 -16.92 -9.39 -34.52
CA ASP A 219 -17.40 -10.62 -35.14
C ASP A 219 -18.91 -10.60 -35.36
N ALA A 220 -19.69 -10.00 -34.44
CA ALA A 220 -21.11 -9.77 -34.65
C ALA A 220 -21.39 -8.85 -35.85
N ILE A 221 -20.61 -7.76 -36.01
CA ILE A 221 -20.70 -6.88 -37.19
C ILE A 221 -20.39 -7.66 -38.46
N LYS A 222 -19.29 -8.41 -38.51
CA LYS A 222 -18.89 -9.22 -39.67
C LYS A 222 -19.97 -10.22 -40.07
N GLN A 223 -20.54 -10.92 -39.09
CA GLN A 223 -21.61 -11.89 -39.32
C GLN A 223 -22.88 -11.22 -39.85
N CYS A 224 -23.28 -10.08 -39.30
CA CYS A 224 -24.43 -9.33 -39.79
C CYS A 224 -24.23 -8.88 -41.25
N VAL A 225 -23.06 -8.30 -41.57
CA VAL A 225 -22.74 -7.83 -42.92
C VAL A 225 -22.72 -8.98 -43.93
N ALA A 226 -22.22 -10.15 -43.56
CA ALA A 226 -22.22 -11.33 -44.43
C ALA A 226 -23.63 -11.81 -44.82
N ASN A 227 -24.66 -11.47 -44.03
CA ASN A 227 -26.05 -11.81 -44.30
C ASN A 227 -26.80 -10.73 -45.12
N ILE A 228 -26.14 -9.62 -45.45
CA ILE A 228 -26.70 -8.59 -46.34
C ILE A 228 -26.43 -9.01 -47.78
N HIS A 229 -27.47 -9.59 -48.41
CA HIS A 229 -27.50 -9.94 -49.83
C HIS A 229 -27.61 -8.69 -50.69
#